data_AF-A0A9P7WZ96-F1
#
_entry.id   AF-A0A9P7WZ96-F1
#
_cell.length_a   1.000
_cell.length_b   1.000
_cell.length_c   1.000
_cell.angle_alpha   90.00
_cell.angle_beta   90.00
_cell.angle_gamma   90.00
#
_symmetry.space_group_name_H-M   'P 1'
#
loop_
_entity.id
_entity.type
_entity.pdbx_description
1 polymer ?
#
loop_
_entity_poly.entity_id
_entity_poly.type
_entity_poly.pdbx_seq_one_letter_code
_entity_poly.pdbx_strand_id
1 'polypeptide(L)'
;MRFHSSITPLLAIGWLASIAAAPIDGSIERRVVCVDRRGCHPLPHGNGGPGGDGGNGGNSYGHGNGGPGGDGGNGGSTHGHGNGGAGGDGGNGGSSHGSGNGGAGGDGGNGGNSYKLRRHAPSTPHGGAGGDGGNGGNSYGHGNGGPGGDGGNGGSTHGHGNGGAGGDGGNGGSSHSSGNGGAGGDGGNGGNSYGHGNGGPGGDGGNGGSTHGHGNGGAGGDGGNGGSSHGSGNGGAGGDGGNGGNSYKRHVQSTPHGGSGGDGGNGGNSYGHGNGGPGGDGGNGGNTHGHGNGGNGGDGGNGGSSHGSGNGGAGGDGGKGGRSYKRHNHSTPHGGAGGDGGNGGNSYGHGNGGPGGDGGNGGNTHGHGNGGAGGDGGNGGSSHGSGNGGAGGDGGNGGSSYKRHVQSTPHGGAGGDGGNGGNSYGHGNGGPGGDGGNGGSTHGHGNGGAGGDGGNGGSSHGSGNGGAGGDGGNGGNSY
;
A
#
# COMPACT_ATOMS: atom_id res chain seq x y z
N MET A 1 29.35 -1.64 -68.62
CA MET A 1 30.79 -1.95 -68.70
C MET A 1 30.99 -3.36 -68.15
N ARG A 2 31.35 -4.31 -69.02
CA ARG A 2 31.85 -5.66 -68.70
C ARG A 2 33.37 -5.56 -68.55
N PHE A 3 34.02 -6.28 -67.63
CA PHE A 3 35.40 -6.84 -67.65
C PHE A 3 35.62 -7.39 -66.20
N HIS A 4 36.20 -8.54 -65.89
CA HIS A 4 36.66 -9.74 -66.60
C HIS A 4 36.81 -10.88 -65.57
N SER A 5 36.66 -12.12 -66.02
CA SER A 5 36.93 -13.37 -65.28
C SER A 5 38.42 -13.75 -65.32
N SER A 6 38.89 -14.44 -64.28
CA SER A 6 40.01 -15.41 -64.27
C SER A 6 40.00 -16.15 -62.92
N ILE A 7 39.46 -17.38 -62.81
CA ILE A 7 40.10 -18.71 -63.00
C ILE A 7 41.36 -18.95 -62.11
N THR A 8 41.13 -19.60 -60.95
CA THR A 8 41.76 -20.79 -60.26
C THR A 8 43.18 -21.28 -60.65
N PRO A 9 43.92 -22.12 -59.84
CA PRO A 9 43.51 -22.96 -58.67
C PRO A 9 44.57 -23.18 -57.53
N LEU A 10 44.23 -24.10 -56.61
CA LEU A 10 45.06 -25.06 -55.83
C LEU A 10 45.22 -24.88 -54.29
N LEU A 11 44.59 -25.84 -53.60
CA LEU A 11 45.18 -26.77 -52.62
C LEU A 11 45.67 -26.23 -51.26
N ALA A 12 44.88 -26.46 -50.20
CA ALA A 12 45.41 -26.87 -48.90
C ALA A 12 44.34 -27.65 -48.12
N ILE A 13 44.58 -28.96 -48.02
CA ILE A 13 43.85 -29.88 -47.15
C ILE A 13 44.36 -29.63 -45.72
N GLY A 14 43.54 -29.01 -44.88
CA GLY A 14 43.80 -28.79 -43.46
C GLY A 14 42.85 -29.63 -42.61
N TRP A 15 43.41 -30.49 -41.79
CA TRP A 15 42.76 -31.49 -40.95
C TRP A 15 41.59 -30.98 -40.10
N LEU A 16 40.44 -31.65 -40.22
CA LEU A 16 39.33 -31.59 -39.25
C LEU A 16 39.69 -32.46 -38.04
N ALA A 17 40.06 -31.83 -36.92
CA ALA A 17 40.06 -32.50 -35.62
C ALA A 17 38.62 -32.50 -35.08
N SER A 18 37.98 -33.67 -35.08
CA SER A 18 36.71 -33.92 -34.40
C SER A 18 36.88 -33.69 -32.90
N ILE A 19 36.29 -32.62 -32.37
CA ILE A 19 36.12 -32.42 -30.93
C ILE A 19 34.93 -33.27 -30.50
N ALA A 20 35.22 -34.42 -29.88
CA ALA A 20 34.22 -35.22 -29.19
C ALA A 20 33.72 -34.44 -27.97
N ALA A 21 32.42 -34.17 -27.91
CA ALA A 21 31.76 -33.65 -26.73
C ALA A 21 31.80 -34.71 -25.62
N ALA A 22 32.53 -34.43 -24.54
CA ALA A 22 32.46 -35.22 -23.32
C ALA A 22 31.20 -34.82 -22.51
N PRO A 23 30.54 -35.76 -21.82
CA PRO A 23 29.40 -35.44 -20.97
C PRO A 23 29.85 -34.58 -19.78
N ILE A 24 29.10 -33.52 -19.52
CA ILE A 24 29.27 -32.69 -18.32
C ILE A 24 28.75 -33.50 -17.13
N ASP A 25 29.64 -34.22 -16.46
CA ASP A 25 29.38 -34.80 -15.14
C ASP A 25 29.72 -33.77 -14.06
N GLY A 26 28.72 -33.42 -13.26
CA GLY A 26 28.74 -32.35 -12.26
C GLY A 26 29.43 -32.72 -10.95
N SER A 27 30.57 -33.40 -11.01
CA SER A 27 31.42 -33.60 -9.84
C SER A 27 32.45 -32.47 -9.73
N ILE A 28 32.44 -31.74 -8.61
CA ILE A 28 33.49 -30.77 -8.28
C ILE A 28 34.74 -31.58 -7.90
N GLU A 29 35.44 -32.06 -8.91
CA GLU A 29 36.79 -32.56 -8.76
C GLU A 29 37.70 -31.37 -8.45
N ARG A 30 38.39 -31.41 -7.30
CA ARG A 30 39.50 -30.49 -7.04
C ARG A 30 40.56 -30.77 -8.10
N ARG A 31 40.56 -30.04 -9.21
CA ARG A 31 41.57 -30.17 -10.26
C ARG A 31 42.92 -29.76 -9.69
N VAL A 32 43.69 -30.73 -9.26
CA VAL A 32 45.14 -30.60 -9.11
C VAL A 32 45.71 -30.71 -10.51
N VAL A 33 46.28 -29.61 -11.04
CA VAL A 33 47.05 -29.69 -12.29
C VAL A 33 48.38 -30.33 -11.94
N CYS A 34 48.45 -31.66 -12.01
CA CYS A 34 49.70 -32.39 -11.86
C CYS A 34 50.52 -32.22 -13.13
N VAL A 35 51.39 -31.20 -13.17
CA VAL A 35 52.41 -31.10 -14.23
C VAL A 35 53.58 -31.98 -13.80
N ASP A 36 53.53 -33.25 -14.20
CA ASP A 36 54.64 -34.21 -14.15
C ASP A 36 55.04 -34.76 -12.76
N ARG A 37 55.91 -35.80 -12.72
CA ARG A 37 56.34 -36.57 -11.51
C ARG A 37 57.03 -35.76 -10.40
N ARG A 38 57.01 -34.43 -10.44
CA ARG A 38 57.71 -33.52 -9.52
C ARG A 38 56.75 -32.69 -8.66
N GLY A 39 55.78 -33.37 -8.06
CA GLY A 39 54.98 -32.83 -6.95
C GLY A 39 53.80 -31.95 -7.38
N CYS A 40 52.67 -32.17 -6.72
CA CYS A 40 51.50 -31.31 -6.84
C CYS A 40 51.83 -29.93 -6.27
N HIS A 41 51.99 -28.92 -7.13
CA HIS A 41 52.13 -27.56 -6.66
C HIS A 41 50.76 -27.03 -6.19
N PRO A 42 50.66 -26.45 -4.98
CA PRO A 42 49.43 -25.79 -4.56
C PRO A 42 49.08 -24.67 -5.54
N LEU A 43 47.79 -24.49 -5.82
CA LEU A 43 47.32 -23.37 -6.63
C LEU A 43 47.88 -22.06 -6.04
N PRO A 44 48.39 -21.13 -6.87
CA PRO A 44 48.99 -19.91 -6.37
C PRO A 44 47.98 -19.14 -5.53
N HIS A 45 48.27 -19.02 -4.24
CA HIS A 45 47.56 -18.13 -3.33
C HIS A 45 48.06 -16.72 -3.58
N GLY A 46 47.26 -15.87 -4.23
CA GLY A 46 47.65 -14.50 -4.56
C GLY A 46 46.49 -13.69 -5.12
N ASN A 47 46.62 -12.37 -5.06
CA ASN A 47 45.67 -11.46 -5.70
C ASN A 47 45.79 -11.60 -7.23
N GLY A 48 44.67 -11.45 -7.93
CA GLY A 48 44.69 -11.31 -9.37
C GLY A 48 45.43 -10.04 -9.81
N GLY A 49 46.19 -10.12 -10.90
CA GLY A 49 46.84 -8.96 -11.49
C GLY A 49 45.84 -8.00 -12.16
N PRO A 50 46.17 -6.70 -12.31
CA PRO A 50 45.32 -5.77 -13.06
C PRO A 50 45.22 -6.18 -14.54
N GLY A 51 44.06 -5.91 -15.15
CA GLY A 51 43.90 -5.95 -16.60
C GLY A 51 44.67 -4.79 -17.26
N GLY A 52 45.17 -5.01 -18.49
CA GLY A 52 45.57 -3.89 -19.36
C GLY A 52 44.35 -3.26 -20.04
N ASP A 53 44.54 -2.23 -20.86
CA ASP A 53 43.47 -1.56 -21.62
C ASP A 53 42.58 -2.57 -22.37
N GLY A 54 41.27 -2.52 -22.17
CA GLY A 54 40.28 -3.48 -22.69
C GLY A 54 40.29 -4.85 -22.02
N GLY A 55 41.24 -5.10 -21.12
CA GLY A 55 41.51 -6.39 -20.51
C GLY A 55 40.80 -6.57 -19.16
N ASN A 56 40.27 -7.77 -18.95
CA ASN A 56 39.70 -8.13 -17.65
C ASN A 56 40.79 -8.29 -16.59
N GLY A 57 40.46 -7.95 -15.35
CA GLY A 57 41.31 -8.21 -14.19
C GLY A 57 41.51 -9.71 -13.94
N GLY A 58 42.66 -10.06 -13.39
CA GLY A 58 43.00 -11.44 -13.06
C GLY A 58 42.09 -12.03 -11.97
N ASN A 59 41.71 -13.29 -12.12
CA ASN A 59 40.95 -14.01 -11.09
C ASN A 59 41.85 -14.46 -9.94
N SER A 60 41.26 -14.65 -8.75
CA SER A 60 41.94 -15.23 -7.58
C SER A 60 41.20 -16.46 -7.05
N TYR A 61 41.97 -17.45 -6.57
CA TYR A 61 41.48 -18.67 -5.94
C TYR A 61 42.10 -18.82 -4.53
N GLY A 62 41.27 -19.04 -3.52
CA GLY A 62 41.68 -19.13 -2.13
C GLY A 62 41.46 -17.81 -1.38
N HIS A 63 42.52 -17.14 -0.92
CA HIS A 63 42.44 -16.00 0.01
C HIS A 63 42.79 -14.63 -0.62
N GLY A 64 42.87 -14.52 -1.94
CA GLY A 64 43.24 -13.27 -2.63
C GLY A 64 42.04 -12.53 -3.23
N ASN A 65 42.20 -11.24 -3.47
CA ASN A 65 41.24 -10.41 -4.20
C ASN A 65 41.39 -10.57 -5.72
N GLY A 66 40.32 -10.33 -6.46
CA GLY A 66 40.39 -10.20 -7.91
C GLY A 66 41.12 -8.93 -8.30
N GLY A 67 41.86 -8.96 -9.41
CA GLY A 67 42.52 -7.78 -9.93
C GLY A 67 41.52 -6.80 -10.55
N PRO A 68 41.80 -5.49 -10.58
CA PRO A 68 40.95 -4.53 -11.28
C PRO A 68 41.01 -4.77 -12.81
N GLY A 69 39.92 -4.48 -13.53
CA GLY A 69 39.93 -4.40 -15.00
C GLY A 69 40.67 -3.15 -15.49
N GLY A 70 41.17 -3.17 -16.72
CA GLY A 70 41.55 -1.94 -17.43
C GLY A 70 40.33 -1.30 -18.09
N ASP A 71 40.51 -0.18 -18.79
CA ASP A 71 39.42 0.55 -19.48
C ASP A 71 38.60 -0.38 -20.37
N GLY A 72 37.28 -0.46 -20.18
CA GLY A 72 36.37 -1.39 -20.89
C GLY A 72 36.38 -2.83 -20.38
N GLY A 73 37.30 -3.17 -19.48
CA GLY A 73 37.52 -4.51 -18.93
C GLY A 73 36.79 -4.74 -17.61
N ASN A 74 36.27 -5.96 -17.42
CA ASN A 74 35.62 -6.33 -16.17
C ASN A 74 36.66 -6.62 -15.07
N GLY A 75 36.27 -6.42 -13.81
CA GLY A 75 37.07 -6.81 -12.66
C GLY A 75 37.22 -8.34 -12.54
N GLY A 76 38.35 -8.76 -11.99
CA GLY A 76 38.65 -10.17 -11.75
C GLY A 76 37.76 -10.77 -10.67
N SER A 77 37.35 -12.02 -10.83
CA SER A 77 36.49 -12.73 -9.88
C SER A 77 37.30 -13.52 -8.85
N THR A 78 36.72 -13.73 -7.66
CA THR A 78 37.32 -14.53 -6.59
C THR A 78 36.54 -15.81 -6.31
N HIS A 79 37.26 -16.87 -5.96
CA HIS A 79 36.71 -18.11 -5.42
C HIS A 79 37.36 -18.42 -4.07
N GLY A 80 36.66 -18.15 -2.97
CA GLY A 80 37.12 -18.34 -1.60
C GLY A 80 36.90 -17.10 -0.72
N HIS A 81 37.96 -16.65 -0.05
CA HIS A 81 37.97 -15.55 0.90
C HIS A 81 38.66 -14.33 0.29
N GLY A 82 37.98 -13.62 -0.61
CA GLY A 82 38.51 -12.39 -1.21
C GLY A 82 37.43 -11.65 -1.98
N ASN A 83 37.61 -10.34 -2.16
CA ASN A 83 36.66 -9.50 -2.88
C ASN A 83 36.92 -9.56 -4.39
N GLY A 84 35.86 -9.45 -5.19
CA GLY A 84 36.00 -9.20 -6.62
C GLY A 84 36.75 -7.90 -6.89
N GLY A 85 37.50 -7.86 -8.00
CA GLY A 85 38.18 -6.64 -8.45
C GLY A 85 37.19 -5.63 -9.03
N ALA A 86 37.56 -4.34 -9.02
CA ALA A 86 36.75 -3.32 -9.68
C ALA A 86 36.79 -3.47 -11.22
N GLY A 87 35.72 -3.12 -11.91
CA GLY A 87 35.75 -2.91 -13.37
C GLY A 87 36.52 -1.63 -13.73
N GLY A 88 37.08 -1.57 -14.93
CA GLY A 88 37.49 -0.28 -15.52
C GLY A 88 36.29 0.40 -16.20
N ASP A 89 36.50 1.57 -16.80
CA ASP A 89 35.44 2.36 -17.44
C ASP A 89 34.63 1.53 -18.45
N GLY A 90 33.32 1.38 -18.27
CA GLY A 90 32.43 0.53 -19.08
C GLY A 90 32.41 -0.95 -18.68
N GLY A 91 33.29 -1.36 -17.76
CA GLY A 91 33.45 -2.73 -17.29
C GLY A 91 32.71 -3.02 -16.00
N ASN A 92 32.17 -4.24 -15.88
CA ASN A 92 31.49 -4.68 -14.66
C ASN A 92 32.49 -5.06 -13.56
N GLY A 93 32.09 -4.94 -12.31
CA GLY A 93 32.84 -5.45 -11.18
C GLY A 93 32.96 -6.98 -11.17
N GLY A 94 34.08 -7.48 -10.65
CA GLY A 94 34.33 -8.90 -10.48
C GLY A 94 33.43 -9.52 -9.42
N SER A 95 33.00 -10.78 -9.62
CA SER A 95 32.15 -11.47 -8.66
C SER A 95 32.98 -12.20 -7.59
N SER A 96 32.41 -12.36 -6.39
CA SER A 96 33.01 -13.14 -5.30
C SER A 96 32.19 -14.40 -5.00
N HIS A 97 32.85 -15.55 -5.03
CA HIS A 97 32.28 -16.86 -4.68
C HIS A 97 32.90 -17.35 -3.38
N GLY A 98 32.29 -17.01 -2.25
CA GLY A 98 32.70 -17.45 -0.93
C GLY A 98 32.34 -16.41 0.13
N SER A 99 33.34 -15.73 0.69
CA SER A 99 33.15 -14.88 1.87
C SER A 99 33.46 -13.40 1.64
N GLY A 100 33.90 -13.02 0.44
CA GLY A 100 34.18 -11.63 0.07
C GLY A 100 33.04 -10.97 -0.69
N ASN A 101 33.15 -9.66 -0.86
CA ASN A 101 32.17 -8.84 -1.58
C ASN A 101 32.41 -8.86 -3.09
N GLY A 102 31.39 -8.54 -3.87
CA GLY A 102 31.59 -8.19 -5.28
C GLY A 102 32.40 -6.91 -5.43
N GLY A 103 33.15 -6.78 -6.52
CA GLY A 103 33.87 -5.56 -6.87
C GLY A 103 32.93 -4.48 -7.44
N ALA A 104 33.32 -3.21 -7.38
CA ALA A 104 32.55 -2.14 -8.01
C ALA A 104 32.62 -2.21 -9.54
N GLY A 105 31.57 -1.78 -10.25
CA GLY A 105 31.64 -1.48 -11.68
C GLY A 105 32.42 -0.18 -11.93
N GLY A 106 33.00 -0.04 -13.12
CA GLY A 106 33.43 1.28 -13.62
C GLY A 106 32.26 2.00 -14.28
N ASP A 107 32.49 3.19 -14.83
CA ASP A 107 31.45 4.03 -15.45
C ASP A 107 30.64 3.27 -16.51
N GLY A 108 29.34 3.10 -16.33
CA GLY A 108 28.45 2.32 -17.20
C GLY A 108 28.41 0.82 -16.90
N GLY A 109 29.29 0.35 -16.01
CA GLY A 109 29.42 -1.04 -15.59
C GLY A 109 28.64 -1.38 -14.32
N ASN A 110 28.08 -2.59 -14.27
CA ASN A 110 27.37 -3.08 -13.08
C ASN A 110 28.35 -3.53 -12.00
N GLY A 111 27.92 -3.47 -10.75
CA GLY A 111 28.63 -4.07 -9.63
C GLY A 111 28.70 -5.60 -9.72
N GLY A 112 29.79 -6.17 -9.19
CA GLY A 112 29.99 -7.60 -9.13
C GLY A 112 29.07 -8.28 -8.11
N ASN A 113 28.68 -9.52 -8.39
CA ASN A 113 27.83 -10.29 -7.49
C ASN A 113 28.62 -10.94 -6.35
N SER A 114 27.94 -11.24 -5.25
CA SER A 114 28.49 -12.05 -4.16
C SER A 114 27.70 -13.33 -3.94
N TYR A 115 28.39 -14.45 -3.76
CA TYR A 115 27.79 -15.78 -3.55
C TYR A 115 28.37 -16.42 -2.30
N LYS A 116 27.55 -16.65 -1.27
CA LYS A 116 28.01 -17.34 -0.06
C LYS A 116 28.04 -18.85 -0.26
N LEU A 117 29.22 -19.45 -0.10
CA LEU A 117 29.36 -20.91 -0.12
C LEU A 117 29.00 -21.51 1.25
N ARG A 118 28.11 -22.51 1.28
CA ARG A 118 27.45 -23.09 2.47
C ARG A 118 28.33 -23.51 3.66
N ARG A 119 29.66 -23.57 3.54
CA ARG A 119 30.48 -24.30 4.53
C ARG A 119 31.42 -23.48 5.40
N HIS A 120 31.97 -22.33 5.00
CA HIS A 120 33.01 -21.69 5.80
C HIS A 120 33.03 -20.17 5.61
N ALA A 121 32.47 -19.42 6.57
CA ALA A 121 32.96 -18.13 7.07
C ALA A 121 31.85 -17.35 7.80
N PRO A 122 32.20 -16.60 8.87
CA PRO A 122 31.29 -15.71 9.58
C PRO A 122 30.95 -14.41 8.82
N SER A 123 31.61 -14.11 7.68
CA SER A 123 31.34 -12.87 6.95
C SER A 123 30.03 -12.92 6.15
N THR A 124 29.43 -11.74 5.97
CA THR A 124 28.22 -11.47 5.19
C THR A 124 28.62 -10.79 3.89
N PRO A 125 28.89 -11.54 2.81
CA PRO A 125 29.37 -10.96 1.57
C PRO A 125 28.31 -10.08 0.87
N HIS A 126 28.68 -8.86 0.49
CA HIS A 126 27.82 -7.88 -0.17
C HIS A 126 28.06 -7.81 -1.68
N GLY A 127 27.03 -7.44 -2.44
CA GLY A 127 27.21 -7.07 -3.85
C GLY A 127 28.05 -5.78 -3.99
N GLY A 128 28.77 -5.65 -5.10
CA GLY A 128 29.55 -4.45 -5.39
C GLY A 128 28.68 -3.29 -5.87
N ALA A 129 29.16 -2.05 -5.75
CA ALA A 129 28.46 -0.89 -6.29
C ALA A 129 28.48 -0.88 -7.83
N GLY A 130 27.42 -0.39 -8.49
CA GLY A 130 27.49 0.00 -9.90
C GLY A 130 28.32 1.27 -10.09
N GLY A 131 28.93 1.44 -11.26
CA GLY A 131 29.42 2.76 -11.69
C GLY A 131 28.29 3.57 -12.32
N ASP A 132 28.58 4.78 -12.81
CA ASP A 132 27.58 5.70 -13.38
C ASP A 132 26.77 5.03 -14.51
N GLY A 133 25.45 4.90 -14.37
CA GLY A 133 24.57 4.19 -15.31
C GLY A 133 24.48 2.67 -15.09
N GLY A 134 25.31 2.13 -14.20
CA GLY A 134 25.40 0.71 -13.87
C GLY A 134 24.59 0.32 -12.64
N ASN A 135 24.02 -0.89 -12.66
CA ASN A 135 23.28 -1.42 -11.52
C ASN A 135 24.23 -1.96 -10.45
N GLY A 136 23.78 -1.96 -9.19
CA GLY A 136 24.46 -2.63 -8.10
C GLY A 136 24.51 -4.15 -8.27
N GLY A 137 25.55 -4.78 -7.74
CA GLY A 137 25.72 -6.22 -7.73
C GLY A 137 24.76 -6.92 -6.77
N ASN A 138 24.34 -8.13 -7.13
CA ASN A 138 23.46 -8.93 -6.30
C ASN A 138 24.22 -9.67 -5.19
N SER A 139 23.53 -10.00 -4.10
CA SER A 139 24.04 -10.90 -3.06
C SER A 139 23.19 -12.17 -2.94
N TYR A 140 23.84 -13.32 -2.92
CA TYR A 140 23.22 -14.64 -2.78
C TYR A 140 23.70 -15.30 -1.47
N GLY A 141 22.78 -15.51 -0.52
CA GLY A 141 23.04 -16.11 0.78
C GLY A 141 22.85 -15.14 1.93
N HIS A 142 23.94 -14.57 2.46
CA HIS A 142 23.87 -13.57 3.53
C HIS A 142 24.65 -12.32 3.12
N GLY A 143 24.02 -11.16 3.14
CA GLY A 143 24.61 -9.86 2.80
C GLY A 143 23.68 -9.04 1.91
N ASN A 144 23.95 -7.74 1.86
CA ASN A 144 23.14 -6.78 1.13
C ASN A 144 23.52 -6.73 -0.36
N GLY A 145 22.57 -6.32 -1.21
CA GLY A 145 22.88 -5.93 -2.57
C GLY A 145 23.72 -4.65 -2.57
N GLY A 146 24.53 -4.47 -3.61
CA GLY A 146 25.31 -3.25 -3.80
C GLY A 146 24.42 -2.09 -4.26
N PRO A 147 24.80 -0.84 -4.00
CA PRO A 147 24.09 0.31 -4.54
C PRO A 147 24.27 0.41 -6.08
N GLY A 148 23.28 0.95 -6.79
CA GLY A 148 23.45 1.40 -8.17
C GLY A 148 24.29 2.68 -8.25
N GLY A 149 24.92 2.94 -9.39
CA GLY A 149 25.42 4.27 -9.72
C GLY A 149 24.31 5.14 -10.32
N ASP A 150 24.63 6.37 -10.72
CA ASP A 150 23.66 7.34 -11.25
C ASP A 150 22.86 6.74 -12.42
N GLY A 151 21.53 6.69 -12.35
CA GLY A 151 20.66 6.05 -13.36
C GLY A 151 20.53 4.52 -13.22
N GLY A 152 21.34 3.90 -12.37
CA GLY A 152 21.39 2.46 -12.13
C GLY A 152 20.52 2.00 -10.95
N ASN A 153 19.95 0.80 -11.06
CA ASN A 153 19.17 0.21 -9.98
C ASN A 153 20.08 -0.42 -8.91
N GLY A 154 19.59 -0.51 -7.69
CA GLY A 154 20.24 -1.25 -6.62
C GLY A 154 20.26 -2.76 -6.87
N GLY A 155 21.31 -3.42 -6.39
CA GLY A 155 21.44 -4.87 -6.43
C GLY A 155 20.45 -5.58 -5.51
N SER A 156 19.96 -6.74 -5.91
CA SER A 156 19.00 -7.53 -5.15
C SER A 156 19.68 -8.56 -4.23
N THR A 157 18.97 -9.00 -3.18
CA THR A 157 19.41 -10.07 -2.29
C THR A 157 18.55 -11.32 -2.44
N HIS A 158 19.21 -12.48 -2.41
CA HIS A 158 18.57 -13.79 -2.40
C HIS A 158 19.04 -14.54 -1.15
N GLY A 159 18.29 -14.42 -0.06
CA GLY A 159 18.61 -14.94 1.26
C GLY A 159 18.40 -13.89 2.36
N HIS A 160 19.38 -13.73 3.23
CA HIS A 160 19.34 -12.76 4.33
C HIS A 160 20.11 -11.50 3.97
N GLY A 161 19.45 -10.36 3.90
CA GLY A 161 20.07 -9.06 3.63
C GLY A 161 19.13 -8.12 2.89
N ASN A 162 19.44 -6.83 2.94
CA ASN A 162 18.63 -5.80 2.29
C ASN A 162 19.04 -5.63 0.83
N GLY A 163 18.09 -5.27 -0.03
CA GLY A 163 18.42 -4.76 -1.35
C GLY A 163 19.29 -3.50 -1.26
N GLY A 164 20.13 -3.27 -2.28
CA GLY A 164 20.92 -2.05 -2.40
C GLY A 164 20.06 -0.87 -2.82
N ALA A 165 20.51 0.36 -2.51
CA ALA A 165 19.83 1.56 -2.99
C ALA A 165 20.00 1.74 -4.51
N GLY A 166 19.02 2.33 -5.19
CA GLY A 166 19.21 2.85 -6.54
C GLY A 166 20.07 4.13 -6.50
N GLY A 167 20.75 4.44 -7.61
CA GLY A 167 21.27 5.79 -7.84
C GLY A 167 20.18 6.70 -8.41
N ASP A 168 20.51 7.93 -8.75
CA ASP A 168 19.56 8.93 -9.26
C ASP A 168 18.77 8.39 -10.47
N GLY A 169 17.43 8.35 -10.41
CA GLY A 169 16.57 7.76 -11.45
C GLY A 169 16.43 6.23 -11.39
N GLY A 170 17.24 5.56 -10.57
CA GLY A 170 17.27 4.12 -10.41
C GLY A 170 16.37 3.60 -9.28
N ASN A 171 15.81 2.41 -9.46
CA ASN A 171 15.00 1.76 -8.43
C ASN A 171 15.87 1.07 -7.38
N GLY A 172 15.36 0.92 -6.17
CA GLY A 172 15.97 0.10 -5.14
C GLY A 172 15.97 -1.38 -5.49
N GLY A 173 17.01 -2.10 -5.05
CA GLY A 173 17.11 -3.55 -5.19
C GLY A 173 16.09 -4.28 -4.31
N SER A 174 15.64 -5.46 -4.74
CA SER A 174 14.67 -6.25 -3.98
C SER A 174 15.35 -7.23 -3.01
N SER A 175 14.65 -7.65 -1.95
CA SER A 175 15.08 -8.72 -1.06
C SER A 175 14.20 -9.97 -1.20
N HIS A 176 14.82 -11.14 -1.32
CA HIS A 176 14.15 -12.44 -1.42
C HIS A 176 14.57 -13.34 -0.25
N SER A 177 13.84 -13.27 0.86
CA SER A 177 13.71 -14.18 2.01
C SER A 177 13.64 -13.39 3.31
N SER A 178 14.71 -12.72 3.70
CA SER A 178 14.71 -11.92 4.93
C SER A 178 15.59 -10.68 4.79
N GLY A 179 14.97 -9.50 4.81
CA GLY A 179 15.62 -8.21 4.66
C GLY A 179 14.67 -7.23 3.99
N ASN A 180 14.98 -5.95 4.06
CA ASN A 180 14.18 -4.91 3.44
C ASN A 180 14.54 -4.73 1.97
N GLY A 181 13.61 -4.23 1.17
CA GLY A 181 13.97 -3.65 -0.12
C GLY A 181 14.87 -2.42 0.05
N GLY A 182 15.71 -2.14 -0.94
CA GLY A 182 16.54 -0.94 -0.97
C GLY A 182 15.73 0.31 -1.30
N ALA A 183 16.23 1.49 -0.94
CA ALA A 183 15.61 2.75 -1.34
C ALA A 183 15.75 2.99 -2.86
N GLY A 184 14.76 3.62 -3.48
CA GLY A 184 14.95 4.22 -4.81
C GLY A 184 15.82 5.48 -4.71
N GLY A 185 16.53 5.83 -5.78
CA GLY A 185 17.09 7.18 -5.94
C GLY A 185 16.01 8.14 -6.46
N ASP A 186 16.38 9.39 -6.74
CA ASP A 186 15.44 10.43 -7.20
C ASP A 186 14.68 9.98 -8.46
N GLY A 187 13.35 9.94 -8.44
CA GLY A 187 12.51 9.42 -9.52
C GLY A 187 12.34 7.90 -9.55
N GLY A 188 13.13 7.17 -8.76
CA GLY A 188 13.14 5.72 -8.67
C GLY A 188 12.21 5.15 -7.60
N ASN A 189 11.63 3.99 -7.86
CA ASN A 189 10.79 3.29 -6.88
C ASN A 189 11.65 2.55 -5.85
N GLY A 190 11.11 2.36 -4.66
CA GLY A 190 11.70 1.48 -3.65
C GLY A 190 11.68 0.01 -4.07
N GLY A 191 12.68 -0.73 -3.61
CA GLY A 191 12.79 -2.17 -3.83
C GLY A 191 11.74 -2.97 -3.07
N ASN A 192 11.33 -4.12 -3.61
CA ASN A 192 10.35 -5.00 -2.97
C ASN A 192 11.01 -5.90 -1.91
N SER A 193 10.21 -6.40 -0.97
CA SER A 193 10.61 -7.48 -0.05
C SER A 193 9.70 -8.69 -0.18
N TYR A 194 10.30 -9.87 -0.34
CA TYR A 194 9.63 -11.16 -0.39
C TYR A 194 10.09 -12.02 0.80
N GLY A 195 9.16 -12.39 1.68
CA GLY A 195 9.44 -13.11 2.93
C GLY A 195 9.30 -12.22 4.15
N HIS A 196 10.38 -11.97 4.89
CA HIS A 196 10.40 -11.13 6.09
C HIS A 196 11.17 -9.83 5.84
N GLY A 197 10.51 -8.69 5.95
CA GLY A 197 11.13 -7.37 5.80
C GLY A 197 10.21 -6.39 5.11
N ASN A 198 10.51 -5.11 5.26
CA ASN A 198 9.72 -4.02 4.69
C ASN A 198 10.11 -3.75 3.23
N GLY A 199 9.19 -3.15 2.47
CA GLY A 199 9.55 -2.55 1.19
C GLY A 199 10.48 -1.36 1.42
N GLY A 200 11.35 -1.08 0.45
CA GLY A 200 12.19 0.11 0.48
C GLY A 200 11.38 1.37 0.18
N PRO A 201 11.79 2.55 0.69
CA PRO A 201 11.15 3.80 0.31
C PRO A 201 11.44 4.14 -1.16
N GLY A 202 10.49 4.82 -1.83
CA GLY A 202 10.76 5.49 -3.12
C GLY A 202 11.61 6.75 -2.92
N GLY A 203 12.33 7.18 -3.94
CA GLY A 203 12.89 8.53 -4.00
C GLY A 203 11.84 9.52 -4.51
N ASP A 204 12.22 10.79 -4.68
CA ASP A 204 11.31 11.86 -5.11
C ASP A 204 10.59 11.49 -6.42
N GLY A 205 9.26 11.48 -6.45
CA GLY A 205 8.44 11.04 -7.58
C GLY A 205 8.25 9.52 -7.71
N GLY A 206 9.00 8.73 -6.93
CA GLY A 206 9.00 7.28 -6.94
C GLY A 206 8.04 6.66 -5.92
N ASN A 207 7.45 5.52 -6.27
CA ASN A 207 6.58 4.77 -5.35
C ASN A 207 7.41 3.95 -4.35
N GLY A 208 6.83 3.69 -3.18
CA GLY A 208 7.39 2.76 -2.21
C GLY A 208 7.35 1.31 -2.70
N GLY A 209 8.34 0.53 -2.28
CA GLY A 209 8.42 -0.90 -2.56
C GLY A 209 7.34 -1.70 -1.83
N SER A 210 6.84 -2.75 -2.46
CA SER A 210 5.82 -3.64 -1.90
C SER A 210 6.42 -4.80 -1.10
N THR A 211 5.63 -5.34 -0.18
CA THR A 211 5.99 -6.57 0.58
C THR A 211 5.09 -7.75 0.22
N HIS A 212 5.70 -8.94 0.22
CA HIS A 212 5.00 -10.22 0.10
C HIS A 212 5.44 -11.13 1.25
N GLY A 213 4.64 -11.21 2.30
CA GLY A 213 4.92 -11.97 3.52
C GLY A 213 4.75 -11.14 4.78
N HIS A 214 5.81 -11.00 5.55
CA HIS A 214 5.83 -10.30 6.83
C HIS A 214 6.63 -9.00 6.70
N GLY A 215 5.94 -7.86 6.72
CA GLY A 215 6.58 -6.55 6.69
C GLY A 215 5.67 -5.52 6.05
N ASN A 216 5.95 -4.25 6.31
CA ASN A 216 5.16 -3.13 5.79
C ASN A 216 5.64 -2.74 4.40
N GLY A 217 4.73 -2.24 3.56
CA GLY A 217 5.13 -1.54 2.34
C GLY A 217 6.01 -0.34 2.66
N GLY A 218 6.92 0.01 1.74
CA GLY A 218 7.76 1.21 1.85
C GLY A 218 6.97 2.48 1.61
N ALA A 219 7.44 3.61 2.12
CA ALA A 219 6.84 4.91 1.82
C ALA A 219 7.11 5.33 0.36
N GLY A 220 6.18 6.05 -0.27
CA GLY A 220 6.48 6.78 -1.50
C GLY A 220 7.34 8.01 -1.20
N GLY A 221 8.11 8.48 -2.18
CA GLY A 221 8.67 9.83 -2.14
C GLY A 221 7.64 10.86 -2.61
N ASP A 222 8.02 12.13 -2.69
CA ASP A 222 7.12 13.23 -3.09
C ASP A 222 6.44 12.94 -4.43
N GLY A 223 5.11 12.93 -4.49
CA GLY A 223 4.33 12.55 -5.68
C GLY A 223 4.13 11.04 -5.88
N GLY A 224 4.84 10.21 -5.13
CA GLY A 224 4.82 8.75 -5.22
C GLY A 224 3.84 8.09 -4.25
N ASN A 225 3.25 6.98 -4.67
CA ASN A 225 2.36 6.19 -3.82
C ASN A 225 3.15 5.31 -2.85
N GLY A 226 2.54 4.99 -1.70
CA GLY A 226 3.07 4.00 -0.78
C GLY A 226 3.03 2.59 -1.35
N GLY A 227 3.99 1.77 -0.96
CA GLY A 227 4.07 0.36 -1.33
C GLY A 227 2.97 -0.47 -0.66
N SER A 228 2.47 -1.49 -1.35
CA SER A 228 1.43 -2.36 -0.79
C SER A 228 2.04 -3.52 0.02
N SER A 229 1.31 -4.02 1.02
CA SER A 229 1.69 -5.20 1.80
C SER A 229 0.75 -6.36 1.52
N HIS A 230 1.31 -7.49 1.07
CA HIS A 230 0.61 -8.76 0.88
C HIS A 230 1.02 -9.72 1.98
N GLY A 231 0.33 -9.69 3.10
CA GLY A 231 0.55 -10.57 4.24
C GLY A 231 0.22 -9.91 5.57
N SER A 232 1.17 -9.86 6.52
CA SER A 232 0.87 -9.43 7.89
C SER A 232 1.16 -7.97 8.21
N GLY A 233 1.82 -7.22 7.32
CA GLY A 233 2.19 -5.83 7.55
C GLY A 233 1.23 -4.81 6.94
N ASN A 234 1.44 -3.55 7.28
CA ASN A 234 0.65 -2.42 6.81
C ASN A 234 1.08 -1.99 5.40
N GLY A 235 0.21 -1.29 4.67
CA GLY A 235 0.64 -0.52 3.52
C GLY A 235 1.57 0.63 3.93
N GLY A 236 2.46 1.03 3.03
CA GLY A 236 3.33 2.19 3.23
C GLY A 236 2.58 3.51 3.01
N ALA A 237 3.08 4.60 3.60
CA ALA A 237 2.52 5.94 3.37
C ALA A 237 2.81 6.42 1.93
N GLY A 238 1.90 7.18 1.32
CA GLY A 238 2.22 7.98 0.13
C GLY A 238 3.05 9.20 0.52
N GLY A 239 3.86 9.71 -0.42
CA GLY A 239 4.42 11.06 -0.30
C GLY A 239 3.42 12.11 -0.75
N ASP A 240 3.81 13.39 -0.77
CA ASP A 240 2.93 14.51 -1.12
C ASP A 240 2.26 14.30 -2.48
N GLY A 241 0.93 14.29 -2.57
CA GLY A 241 0.15 13.99 -3.78
C GLY A 241 -0.05 12.49 -4.06
N GLY A 242 0.67 11.62 -3.35
CA GLY A 242 0.64 10.17 -3.51
C GLY A 242 -0.37 9.46 -2.59
N ASN A 243 -0.97 8.38 -3.07
CA ASN A 243 -1.88 7.57 -2.26
C ASN A 243 -1.11 6.63 -1.33
N GLY A 244 -1.73 6.27 -0.20
CA GLY A 244 -1.24 5.23 0.68
C GLY A 244 -1.30 3.84 0.04
N GLY A 245 -0.36 2.98 0.41
CA GLY A 245 -0.30 1.59 -0.03
C GLY A 245 -1.41 0.73 0.58
N ASN A 246 -1.86 -0.27 -0.15
CA ASN A 246 -2.88 -1.19 0.33
C ASN A 246 -2.30 -2.27 1.24
N SER A 247 -3.13 -2.85 2.11
CA SER A 247 -2.81 -4.07 2.84
C SER A 247 -3.75 -5.21 2.49
N TYR A 248 -3.19 -6.39 2.20
CA TYR A 248 -3.92 -7.59 1.81
C TYR A 248 -3.58 -8.75 2.75
N LYS A 249 -4.58 -9.23 3.50
CA LYS A 249 -4.37 -10.40 4.36
C LYS A 249 -5.51 -11.40 4.30
N ARG A 250 -5.10 -12.68 4.32
CA ARG A 250 -6.02 -13.84 4.28
C ARG A 250 -6.25 -14.51 5.64
N HIS A 251 -5.50 -14.17 6.70
CA HIS A 251 -5.52 -14.91 7.99
C HIS A 251 -5.50 -14.02 9.26
N VAL A 252 -6.15 -14.47 10.33
CA VAL A 252 -6.70 -13.64 11.44
C VAL A 252 -5.69 -13.06 12.45
N GLN A 253 -4.44 -13.55 12.52
CA GLN A 253 -3.56 -13.27 13.68
C GLN A 253 -2.93 -11.87 13.78
N SER A 254 -3.15 -10.98 12.80
CA SER A 254 -2.68 -9.58 12.84
C SER A 254 -3.67 -8.72 12.05
N THR A 255 -3.80 -7.46 12.44
CA THR A 255 -4.71 -6.46 11.85
C THR A 255 -3.91 -5.45 11.03
N PRO A 256 -3.48 -5.79 9.79
CA PRO A 256 -2.77 -4.84 8.96
C PRO A 256 -3.65 -3.70 8.46
N HIS A 257 -3.12 -2.49 8.53
CA HIS A 257 -3.77 -1.26 8.11
C HIS A 257 -3.31 -0.84 6.71
N GLY A 258 -4.19 -0.17 5.97
CA GLY A 258 -3.75 0.58 4.80
C GLY A 258 -2.80 1.72 5.21
N GLY A 259 -1.90 2.11 4.33
CA GLY A 259 -1.00 3.25 4.56
C GLY A 259 -1.74 4.58 4.44
N SER A 260 -1.23 5.63 5.07
CA SER A 260 -1.76 6.99 4.90
C SER A 260 -1.50 7.52 3.49
N GLY A 261 -2.40 8.33 2.94
CA GLY A 261 -2.07 9.20 1.80
C GLY A 261 -1.18 10.35 2.24
N GLY A 262 -0.38 10.91 1.33
CA GLY A 262 0.21 12.24 1.52
C GLY A 262 -0.78 13.34 1.12
N ASP A 263 -0.35 14.59 1.14
CA ASP A 263 -1.21 15.75 0.85
C ASP A 263 -1.88 15.62 -0.53
N GLY A 264 -3.21 15.62 -0.59
CA GLY A 264 -4.00 15.39 -1.81
C GLY A 264 -4.21 13.91 -2.18
N GLY A 265 -3.49 13.01 -1.52
CA GLY A 265 -3.51 11.56 -1.75
C GLY A 265 -4.54 10.83 -0.88
N ASN A 266 -5.16 9.79 -1.44
CA ASN A 266 -6.09 8.95 -0.70
C ASN A 266 -5.36 7.96 0.20
N GLY A 267 -5.98 7.57 1.31
CA GLY A 267 -5.50 6.48 2.15
C GLY A 267 -5.59 5.12 1.45
N GLY A 268 -4.68 4.23 1.81
CA GLY A 268 -4.63 2.87 1.31
C GLY A 268 -5.76 2.00 1.85
N ASN A 269 -6.24 1.05 1.05
CA ASN A 269 -7.28 0.12 1.45
C ASN A 269 -6.72 -1.01 2.32
N SER A 270 -7.56 -1.59 3.19
CA SER A 270 -7.26 -2.85 3.90
C SER A 270 -8.25 -3.95 3.51
N TYR A 271 -7.72 -5.13 3.20
CA TYR A 271 -8.47 -6.33 2.85
C TYR A 271 -8.19 -7.44 3.88
N GLY A 272 -9.25 -7.91 4.53
CA GLY A 272 -9.19 -8.93 5.59
C GLY A 272 -9.50 -8.34 6.96
N HIS A 273 -8.48 -8.21 7.80
CA HIS A 273 -8.59 -7.62 9.14
C HIS A 273 -7.72 -6.37 9.21
N GLY A 274 -8.27 -5.26 9.67
CA GLY A 274 -7.56 -3.98 9.83
C GLY A 274 -8.33 -2.81 9.24
N ASN A 275 -7.83 -1.60 9.52
CA ASN A 275 -8.47 -0.35 9.10
C ASN A 275 -7.90 0.13 7.77
N GLY A 276 -8.69 0.89 7.02
CA GLY A 276 -8.18 1.68 5.91
C GLY A 276 -7.24 2.77 6.44
N GLY A 277 -6.27 3.16 5.63
CA GLY A 277 -5.38 4.26 5.98
C GLY A 277 -6.10 5.61 5.86
N PRO A 278 -5.67 6.63 6.63
CA PRO A 278 -6.22 7.98 6.47
C PRO A 278 -5.80 8.59 5.12
N GLY A 279 -6.63 9.45 4.53
CA GLY A 279 -6.22 10.34 3.44
C GLY A 279 -5.36 11.49 3.98
N GLY A 280 -4.53 12.09 3.13
CA GLY A 280 -3.93 13.39 3.42
C GLY A 280 -4.88 14.53 3.07
N ASP A 281 -4.43 15.78 3.19
CA ASP A 281 -5.25 16.97 2.96
C ASP A 281 -5.90 16.97 1.57
N GLY A 282 -7.22 16.98 1.45
CA GLY A 282 -7.96 16.86 0.19
C GLY A 282 -8.18 15.41 -0.28
N GLY A 283 -7.52 14.44 0.34
CA GLY A 283 -7.59 13.02 0.03
C GLY A 283 -8.66 12.27 0.81
N ASN A 284 -9.27 11.26 0.17
CA ASN A 284 -10.25 10.41 0.84
C ASN A 284 -9.57 9.33 1.71
N GLY A 285 -10.24 8.89 2.76
CA GLY A 285 -9.81 7.75 3.55
C GLY A 285 -9.89 6.43 2.78
N GLY A 286 -9.00 5.49 3.11
CA GLY A 286 -8.96 4.17 2.53
C GLY A 286 -10.12 3.29 2.97
N ASN A 287 -10.57 2.38 2.09
CA ASN A 287 -11.67 1.48 2.40
C ASN A 287 -11.21 0.22 3.15
N THR A 288 -12.12 -0.40 3.88
CA THR A 288 -11.95 -1.75 4.42
C THR A 288 -12.86 -2.77 3.75
N HIS A 289 -12.32 -3.97 3.55
CA HIS A 289 -13.08 -5.14 3.09
C HIS A 289 -12.84 -6.29 4.09
N GLY A 290 -13.80 -6.52 4.98
CA GLY A 290 -13.74 -7.52 6.05
C GLY A 290 -13.98 -6.92 7.43
N HIS A 291 -13.02 -7.06 8.32
CA HIS A 291 -13.13 -6.64 9.71
C HIS A 291 -12.23 -5.43 9.98
N GLY A 292 -12.82 -4.24 10.10
CA GLY A 292 -12.12 -3.02 10.48
C GLY A 292 -12.79 -1.79 9.90
N ASN A 293 -12.40 -0.63 10.39
CA ASN A 293 -13.03 0.64 10.03
C ASN A 293 -12.41 1.23 8.77
N GLY A 294 -13.21 1.91 7.95
CA GLY A 294 -12.65 2.78 6.91
C GLY A 294 -11.71 3.82 7.52
N GLY A 295 -10.71 4.26 6.76
CA GLY A 295 -9.82 5.33 7.16
C GLY A 295 -10.52 6.69 7.12
N ASN A 296 -10.02 7.66 7.88
CA ASN A 296 -10.58 9.02 7.84
C ASN A 296 -10.13 9.73 6.56
N GLY A 297 -10.96 10.63 6.00
CA GLY A 297 -10.51 11.60 5.00
C GLY A 297 -9.65 12.67 5.65
N GLY A 298 -8.76 13.30 4.86
CA GLY A 298 -8.16 14.58 5.26
C GLY A 298 -9.09 15.74 4.94
N ASP A 299 -8.65 16.98 5.16
CA ASP A 299 -9.46 18.18 4.97
C ASP A 299 -10.05 18.26 3.55
N GLY A 300 -11.36 18.35 3.38
CA GLY A 300 -12.05 18.29 2.08
C GLY A 300 -12.30 16.88 1.54
N GLY A 301 -11.67 15.86 2.13
CA GLY A 301 -11.75 14.47 1.74
C GLY A 301 -12.84 13.67 2.45
N ASN A 302 -13.44 12.71 1.75
CA ASN A 302 -14.44 11.83 2.34
C ASN A 302 -13.80 10.70 3.16
N GLY A 303 -14.50 10.23 4.18
CA GLY A 303 -14.13 9.02 4.92
C GLY A 303 -14.22 7.77 4.06
N GLY A 304 -13.32 6.83 4.34
CA GLY A 304 -13.28 5.51 3.71
C GLY A 304 -14.47 4.64 4.12
N SER A 305 -14.96 3.81 3.20
CA SER A 305 -16.08 2.90 3.46
C SER A 305 -15.60 1.57 4.07
N SER A 306 -16.42 0.96 4.91
CA SER A 306 -16.22 -0.38 5.45
C SER A 306 -17.22 -1.37 4.86
N HIS A 307 -16.70 -2.47 4.31
CA HIS A 307 -17.47 -3.60 3.81
C HIS A 307 -17.26 -4.81 4.72
N GLY A 308 -18.06 -4.92 5.78
CA GLY A 308 -18.08 -6.07 6.68
C GLY A 308 -18.53 -5.70 8.09
N SER A 309 -17.66 -5.78 9.09
CA SER A 309 -18.05 -5.61 10.50
C SER A 309 -17.61 -4.30 11.15
N GLY A 310 -16.89 -3.43 10.45
CA GLY A 310 -16.42 -2.15 10.99
C GLY A 310 -17.22 -0.94 10.51
N ASN A 311 -16.88 0.21 11.07
CA ASN A 311 -17.53 1.49 10.79
C ASN A 311 -16.95 2.15 9.54
N GLY A 312 -17.68 3.07 8.92
CA GLY A 312 -17.07 4.00 7.98
C GLY A 312 -16.09 4.92 8.71
N GLY A 313 -15.06 5.41 8.02
CA GLY A 313 -14.15 6.43 8.55
C GLY A 313 -14.80 7.81 8.54
N ALA A 314 -14.30 8.75 9.36
CA ALA A 314 -14.80 10.12 9.35
C ALA A 314 -14.40 10.86 8.05
N GLY A 315 -15.22 11.79 7.56
CA GLY A 315 -14.76 12.79 6.59
C GLY A 315 -13.90 13.85 7.27
N GLY A 316 -13.02 14.51 6.52
CA GLY A 316 -12.42 15.77 6.97
C GLY A 316 -13.34 16.96 6.65
N ASP A 317 -12.89 18.18 6.91
CA ASP A 317 -13.71 19.39 6.76
C ASP A 317 -14.31 19.51 5.35
N GLY A 318 -15.63 19.57 5.23
CA GLY A 318 -16.40 19.59 3.97
C GLY A 318 -16.60 18.20 3.34
N GLY A 319 -15.91 17.19 3.86
CA GLY A 319 -15.95 15.80 3.41
C GLY A 319 -17.05 14.98 4.08
N LYS A 320 -17.61 14.03 3.34
CA LYS A 320 -18.65 13.12 3.86
C LYS A 320 -18.04 11.99 4.66
N GLY A 321 -18.75 11.52 5.67
CA GLY A 321 -18.42 10.29 6.37
C GLY A 321 -18.47 9.06 5.47
N GLY A 322 -17.62 8.09 5.77
CA GLY A 322 -17.53 6.82 5.08
C GLY A 322 -18.75 5.94 5.31
N ARG A 323 -19.06 5.09 4.32
CA ARG A 323 -20.22 4.19 4.38
C ARG A 323 -19.87 2.92 5.14
N SER A 324 -20.86 2.28 5.78
CA SER A 324 -20.71 0.92 6.29
C SER A 324 -21.70 -0.03 5.64
N TYR A 325 -21.20 -1.19 5.17
CA TYR A 325 -21.96 -2.23 4.52
C TYR A 325 -21.82 -3.55 5.27
N LYS A 326 -22.93 -4.06 5.80
CA LYS A 326 -22.94 -5.32 6.55
C LYS A 326 -23.83 -6.39 5.90
N ARG A 327 -23.32 -7.63 5.90
CA ARG A 327 -24.06 -8.84 5.49
C ARG A 327 -24.50 -9.79 6.63
N HIS A 328 -23.96 -9.71 7.87
CA HIS A 328 -24.28 -10.69 8.95
C HIS A 328 -24.29 -10.15 10.40
N ASN A 329 -25.05 -10.82 11.29
CA ASN A 329 -25.66 -10.34 12.56
C ASN A 329 -24.79 -9.97 13.79
N HIS A 330 -23.46 -10.09 13.82
CA HIS A 330 -22.75 -10.13 15.11
C HIS A 330 -22.15 -8.81 15.67
N SER A 331 -22.46 -7.64 15.10
CA SER A 331 -21.99 -6.30 15.53
C SER A 331 -22.88 -5.19 14.92
N THR A 332 -22.96 -4.01 15.51
CA THR A 332 -23.69 -2.85 14.95
C THR A 332 -22.69 -1.85 14.40
N PRO A 333 -22.23 -1.98 13.14
CA PRO A 333 -21.40 -0.97 12.53
C PRO A 333 -22.14 0.36 12.35
N HIS A 334 -21.38 1.45 12.26
CA HIS A 334 -21.91 2.79 12.08
C HIS A 334 -21.33 3.42 10.82
N GLY A 335 -22.10 4.28 10.15
CA GLY A 335 -21.51 5.21 9.19
C GLY A 335 -20.49 6.13 9.89
N GLY A 336 -19.47 6.57 9.17
CA GLY A 336 -18.51 7.53 9.72
C GLY A 336 -19.11 8.91 9.89
N ALA A 337 -18.57 9.72 10.80
CA ALA A 337 -18.99 11.12 10.93
C ALA A 337 -18.62 11.93 9.67
N GLY A 338 -19.42 12.93 9.30
CA GLY A 338 -18.98 13.98 8.39
C GLY A 338 -18.02 14.94 9.11
N GLY A 339 -17.12 15.60 8.37
CA GLY A 339 -16.41 16.78 8.89
C GLY A 339 -17.27 18.03 8.78
N ASP A 340 -16.74 19.19 9.15
CA ASP A 340 -17.47 20.46 9.15
C ASP A 340 -18.05 20.79 7.77
N GLY A 341 -19.36 20.92 7.64
CA GLY A 341 -20.08 21.11 6.35
C GLY A 341 -20.35 19.80 5.59
N GLY A 342 -19.82 18.68 6.07
CA GLY A 342 -19.90 17.36 5.49
C GLY A 342 -21.04 16.50 6.05
N ASN A 343 -21.70 15.74 5.18
CA ASN A 343 -22.74 14.81 5.61
C ASN A 343 -22.16 13.57 6.29
N GLY A 344 -22.88 13.04 7.27
CA GLY A 344 -22.59 11.74 7.87
C GLY A 344 -22.66 10.58 6.88
N GLY A 345 -21.89 9.54 7.16
CA GLY A 345 -21.80 8.34 6.36
C GLY A 345 -23.04 7.45 6.48
N ASN A 346 -23.44 6.81 5.39
CA ASN A 346 -24.59 5.90 5.39
C ASN A 346 -24.24 4.53 5.98
N SER A 347 -25.22 3.85 6.58
CA SER A 347 -25.12 2.46 7.03
C SER A 347 -26.15 1.58 6.29
N TYR A 348 -25.70 0.41 5.82
CA TYR A 348 -26.52 -0.60 5.15
C TYR A 348 -26.47 -1.92 5.93
N GLY A 349 -27.62 -2.41 6.38
CA GLY A 349 -27.77 -3.63 7.18
C GLY A 349 -28.20 -3.31 8.61
N HIS A 350 -27.43 -3.75 9.60
CA HIS A 350 -27.68 -3.47 11.02
C HIS A 350 -26.67 -2.43 11.51
N GLY A 351 -27.10 -1.20 11.79
CA GLY A 351 -26.17 -0.12 12.11
C GLY A 351 -26.74 1.28 11.96
N ASN A 352 -26.24 2.25 12.74
CA ASN A 352 -26.70 3.64 12.65
C ASN A 352 -25.96 4.42 11.56
N GLY A 353 -26.61 5.45 11.01
CA GLY A 353 -25.93 6.43 10.17
C GLY A 353 -24.93 7.22 11.01
N GLY A 354 -23.85 7.68 10.38
CA GLY A 354 -22.90 8.56 11.04
C GLY A 354 -23.48 9.96 11.24
N PRO A 355 -23.04 10.71 12.27
CA PRO A 355 -23.46 12.11 12.42
C PRO A 355 -22.91 12.98 11.28
N GLY A 356 -23.61 14.05 10.89
CA GLY A 356 -23.06 15.12 10.06
C GLY A 356 -22.15 16.03 10.90
N GLY A 357 -21.22 16.73 10.27
CA GLY A 357 -20.53 17.87 10.90
C GLY A 357 -21.36 19.15 10.77
N ASP A 358 -20.84 20.28 11.24
CA ASP A 358 -21.56 21.56 11.28
C ASP A 358 -22.09 21.97 9.89
N GLY A 359 -23.39 22.13 9.72
CA GLY A 359 -24.04 22.40 8.43
C GLY A 359 -24.30 21.16 7.56
N GLY A 360 -23.79 20.01 7.98
CA GLY A 360 -23.91 18.72 7.31
C GLY A 360 -25.09 17.88 7.82
N ASN A 361 -25.75 17.17 6.90
CA ASN A 361 -26.84 16.27 7.25
C ASN A 361 -26.31 14.96 7.88
N GLY A 362 -27.09 14.36 8.78
CA GLY A 362 -26.82 13.03 9.29
C GLY A 362 -26.88 11.94 8.21
N GLY A 363 -26.12 10.87 8.41
CA GLY A 363 -26.08 9.73 7.51
C GLY A 363 -27.36 8.88 7.55
N ASN A 364 -27.74 8.31 6.42
CA ASN A 364 -28.93 7.48 6.30
C ASN A 364 -28.67 6.03 6.72
N THR A 365 -29.70 5.34 7.21
CA THR A 365 -29.69 3.89 7.41
C THR A 365 -30.62 3.17 6.46
N HIS A 366 -30.20 2.00 5.99
CA HIS A 366 -31.03 1.06 5.24
C HIS A 366 -30.99 -0.30 5.92
N GLY A 367 -32.04 -0.66 6.65
CA GLY A 367 -32.17 -1.89 7.42
C GLY A 367 -32.58 -1.65 8.88
N HIS A 368 -31.77 -2.10 9.83
CA HIS A 368 -32.04 -2.04 11.25
C HIS A 368 -31.04 -1.09 11.93
N GLY A 369 -31.42 0.17 12.14
CA GLY A 369 -30.58 1.15 12.82
C GLY A 369 -31.11 2.56 12.60
N ASN A 370 -30.71 3.48 13.46
CA ASN A 370 -31.20 4.85 13.44
C ASN A 370 -30.41 5.71 12.46
N GLY A 371 -31.05 6.66 11.80
CA GLY A 371 -30.33 7.70 11.07
C GLY A 371 -29.37 8.46 11.98
N GLY A 372 -28.27 8.98 11.42
CA GLY A 372 -27.31 9.79 12.16
C GLY A 372 -27.88 11.17 12.49
N ALA A 373 -27.37 11.83 13.52
CA ALA A 373 -27.74 13.22 13.81
C ALA A 373 -27.20 14.16 12.73
N GLY A 374 -27.91 15.24 12.40
CA GLY A 374 -27.32 16.38 11.67
C GLY A 374 -26.41 17.19 12.59
N GLY A 375 -25.43 17.88 12.01
CA GLY A 375 -24.72 18.95 12.72
C GLY A 375 -25.52 20.26 12.68
N ASP A 376 -25.01 21.33 13.25
CA ASP A 376 -25.70 22.62 13.36
C ASP A 376 -26.15 23.14 11.98
N GLY A 377 -27.43 23.36 11.76
CA GLY A 377 -28.02 23.73 10.46
C GLY A 377 -28.29 22.57 9.51
N GLY A 378 -27.84 21.36 9.87
CA GLY A 378 -28.00 20.13 9.10
C GLY A 378 -29.20 19.29 9.56
N ASN A 379 -29.86 18.63 8.59
CA ASN A 379 -30.97 17.73 8.88
C ASN A 379 -30.47 16.38 9.44
N GLY A 380 -31.28 15.74 10.26
CA GLY A 380 -31.06 14.36 10.69
C GLY A 380 -31.12 13.37 9.52
N GLY A 381 -30.34 12.31 9.63
CA GLY A 381 -30.34 11.21 8.69
C GLY A 381 -31.63 10.40 8.73
N SER A 382 -32.07 9.90 7.58
CA SER A 382 -33.28 9.09 7.48
C SER A 382 -33.01 7.59 7.67
N SER A 383 -33.98 6.88 8.25
CA SER A 383 -33.94 5.43 8.43
C SER A 383 -34.95 4.72 7.53
N HIS A 384 -34.46 3.82 6.68
CA HIS A 384 -35.27 2.94 5.85
C HIS A 384 -35.26 1.53 6.42
N GLY A 385 -36.20 1.23 7.31
CA GLY A 385 -36.38 -0.07 7.93
C GLY A 385 -36.91 0.03 9.36
N SER A 386 -36.26 -0.60 10.34
CA SER A 386 -36.83 -0.70 11.71
C SER A 386 -36.33 0.33 12.71
N GLY A 387 -35.41 1.22 12.33
CA GLY A 387 -34.84 2.24 13.22
C GLY A 387 -35.48 3.61 13.04
N ASN A 388 -35.17 4.52 13.97
CA ASN A 388 -35.69 5.87 14.00
C ASN A 388 -34.92 6.80 13.05
N GLY A 389 -35.53 7.91 12.62
CA GLY A 389 -34.78 9.00 12.03
C GLY A 389 -33.78 9.60 13.04
N GLY A 390 -32.68 10.16 12.56
CA GLY A 390 -31.73 10.89 13.39
C GLY A 390 -32.24 12.28 13.73
N ALA A 391 -31.76 12.88 14.83
CA ALA A 391 -32.11 14.26 15.16
C ALA A 391 -31.50 15.26 14.17
N GLY A 392 -32.17 16.37 13.89
CA GLY A 392 -31.54 17.53 13.25
C GLY A 392 -30.63 18.27 14.23
N GLY A 393 -29.62 18.98 13.73
CA GLY A 393 -28.90 19.98 14.54
C GLY A 393 -29.68 21.30 14.56
N ASP A 394 -29.13 22.32 15.22
CA ASP A 394 -29.81 23.61 15.41
C ASP A 394 -30.20 24.25 14.06
N GLY A 395 -31.48 24.49 13.82
CA GLY A 395 -32.03 24.98 12.55
C GLY A 395 -32.31 23.88 11.50
N GLY A 396 -31.92 22.64 11.78
CA GLY A 396 -32.08 21.47 10.92
C GLY A 396 -33.30 20.62 11.28
N ASN A 397 -33.95 20.05 10.27
CA ASN A 397 -35.08 19.15 10.48
C ASN A 397 -34.64 17.77 10.96
N GLY A 398 -35.49 17.09 11.73
CA GLY A 398 -35.31 15.68 12.07
C GLY A 398 -35.37 14.77 10.84
N GLY A 399 -34.63 13.67 10.89
CA GLY A 399 -34.61 12.64 9.86
C GLY A 399 -35.91 11.84 9.82
N SER A 400 -36.28 11.36 8.63
CA SER A 400 -37.50 10.58 8.46
C SER A 400 -37.28 9.09 8.72
N SER A 401 -38.34 8.37 9.13
CA SER A 401 -38.33 6.91 9.22
C SER A 401 -39.34 6.30 8.24
N TYR A 402 -38.93 5.28 7.49
CA TYR A 402 -39.76 4.58 6.51
C TYR A 402 -39.76 3.08 6.78
N LYS A 403 -40.94 2.50 7.03
CA LYS A 403 -41.08 1.06 7.28
C LYS A 403 -42.29 0.43 6.61
N ARG A 404 -42.08 -0.79 6.08
CA ARG A 404 -43.12 -1.60 5.42
C ARG A 404 -43.75 -2.71 6.29
N HIS A 405 -43.25 -3.01 7.50
CA HIS A 405 -43.65 -4.21 8.27
C HIS A 405 -43.79 -3.98 9.80
N VAL A 406 -44.75 -4.67 10.43
CA VAL A 406 -45.47 -4.27 11.67
C VAL A 406 -44.72 -4.43 13.02
N GLN A 407 -43.61 -5.18 13.09
CA GLN A 407 -43.09 -5.67 14.40
C GLN A 407 -42.27 -4.68 15.26
N SER A 408 -42.11 -3.41 14.87
CA SER A 408 -41.47 -2.37 15.69
C SER A 408 -42.02 -1.01 15.30
N THR A 409 -42.10 -0.06 16.24
CA THR A 409 -42.58 1.32 16.06
C THR A 409 -41.42 2.29 15.85
N PRO A 410 -41.05 2.65 14.60
CA PRO A 410 -40.00 3.61 14.34
C PRO A 410 -40.54 5.03 14.50
N HIS A 411 -39.72 5.92 15.01
CA HIS A 411 -40.07 7.32 15.21
C HIS A 411 -39.29 8.21 14.22
N GLY A 412 -39.92 9.28 13.76
CA GLY A 412 -39.17 10.38 13.15
C GLY A 412 -38.17 10.96 14.16
N GLY A 413 -37.05 11.47 13.67
CA GLY A 413 -36.06 12.14 14.52
C GLY A 413 -36.57 13.50 15.01
N ALA A 414 -36.06 13.97 16.15
CA ALA A 414 -36.36 15.33 16.62
C ALA A 414 -35.77 16.39 15.67
N GLY A 415 -36.43 17.52 15.48
CA GLY A 415 -35.81 18.71 14.90
C GLY A 415 -34.87 19.37 15.92
N GLY A 416 -33.85 20.08 15.45
CA GLY A 416 -33.10 21.01 16.32
C GLY A 416 -33.83 22.35 16.42
N ASP A 417 -33.27 23.32 17.15
CA ASP A 417 -33.91 24.61 17.40
C ASP A 417 -34.26 25.33 16.09
N GLY A 418 -35.55 25.60 15.85
CA GLY A 418 -36.08 26.19 14.60
C GLY A 418 -36.34 25.17 13.48
N GLY A 419 -35.96 23.91 13.68
CA GLY A 419 -36.14 22.81 12.74
C GLY A 419 -37.39 21.97 13.02
N ASN A 420 -38.01 21.47 11.95
CA ASN A 420 -39.18 20.59 12.09
C ASN A 420 -38.78 19.17 12.50
N GLY A 421 -39.67 18.48 13.21
CA GLY A 421 -39.52 17.06 13.48
C GLY A 421 -39.58 16.20 12.21
N GLY A 422 -38.91 15.06 12.24
CA GLY A 422 -38.86 14.12 11.13
C GLY A 422 -40.16 13.34 10.94
N ASN A 423 -40.48 12.96 9.71
CA ASN A 423 -41.70 12.21 9.40
C ASN A 423 -41.56 10.72 9.70
N SER A 424 -42.68 10.03 9.95
CA SER A 424 -42.74 8.56 10.05
C SER A 424 -43.76 7.99 9.07
N TYR A 425 -43.34 7.02 8.25
CA TYR A 425 -44.18 6.32 7.29
C TYR A 425 -44.32 4.85 7.69
N GLY A 426 -45.54 4.42 8.01
CA GLY A 426 -45.87 3.07 8.47
C GLY A 426 -46.49 3.05 9.87
N HIS A 427 -45.94 2.26 10.78
CA HIS A 427 -46.38 2.17 12.19
C HIS A 427 -45.41 2.94 13.09
N GLY A 428 -45.71 4.18 13.49
CA GLY A 428 -44.76 4.99 14.23
C GLY A 428 -45.19 6.44 14.41
N ASN A 429 -44.53 7.16 15.33
CA ASN A 429 -44.85 8.57 15.59
C ASN A 429 -43.91 9.51 14.82
N GLY A 430 -44.41 10.69 14.47
CA GLY A 430 -43.58 11.78 13.97
C GLY A 430 -42.63 12.25 15.07
N GLY A 431 -41.45 12.74 14.67
CA GLY A 431 -40.50 13.31 15.62
C GLY A 431 -40.98 14.66 16.15
N PRO A 432 -40.60 15.07 17.37
CA PRO A 432 -40.90 16.41 17.85
C PRO A 432 -40.13 17.47 17.05
N GLY A 433 -40.70 18.67 16.87
CA GLY A 433 -39.97 19.85 16.38
C GLY A 433 -39.09 20.44 17.50
N GLY A 434 -38.04 21.16 17.13
CA GLY A 434 -37.31 22.01 18.08
C GLY A 434 -37.99 23.36 18.26
N ASP A 435 -37.42 24.25 19.08
CA ASP A 435 -38.02 25.54 19.42
C ASP A 435 -38.31 26.38 18.17
N GLY A 436 -39.57 26.72 17.89
CA GLY A 436 -40.01 27.41 16.68
C GLY A 436 -40.29 26.50 15.47
N GLY A 437 -39.98 25.21 15.57
CA GLY A 437 -40.18 24.20 14.53
C GLY A 437 -41.46 23.38 14.71
N ASN A 438 -42.06 22.95 13.60
CA ASN A 438 -43.26 22.11 13.63
C ASN A 438 -42.92 20.65 13.97
N GLY A 439 -43.87 19.93 14.57
CA GLY A 439 -43.76 18.49 14.74
C GLY A 439 -43.78 17.73 13.42
N GLY A 440 -43.09 16.59 13.37
CA GLY A 440 -43.06 15.70 12.22
C GLY A 440 -44.39 14.99 12.00
N SER A 441 -44.72 14.70 10.74
CA SER A 441 -46.00 14.08 10.38
C SER A 441 -45.91 12.55 10.27
N THR A 442 -47.04 11.87 10.49
CA THR A 442 -47.17 10.42 10.30
C THR A 442 -48.07 10.07 9.13
N HIS A 443 -47.70 9.03 8.39
CA HIS A 443 -48.56 8.41 7.38
C HIS A 443 -48.68 6.91 7.68
N GLY A 444 -49.83 6.48 8.17
CA GLY A 444 -50.12 5.09 8.58
C GLY A 444 -50.75 5.01 9.98
N HIS A 445 -50.15 4.24 10.87
CA HIS A 445 -50.64 4.02 12.24
C HIS A 445 -49.67 4.66 13.24
N GLY A 446 -50.06 5.78 13.85
CA GLY A 446 -49.25 6.48 14.85
C GLY A 446 -49.49 7.98 14.88
N ASN A 447 -48.99 8.64 15.92
CA ASN A 447 -49.33 10.03 16.22
C ASN A 447 -48.35 11.01 15.57
N GLY A 448 -48.85 12.17 15.14
CA GLY A 448 -47.99 13.28 14.77
C GLY A 448 -47.06 13.70 15.93
N GLY A 449 -45.88 14.20 15.60
CA GLY A 449 -44.92 14.70 16.60
C GLY A 449 -45.39 16.02 17.21
N ALA A 450 -44.96 16.32 18.43
CA ALA A 450 -45.23 17.62 19.05
C ALA A 450 -44.46 18.75 18.32
N GLY A 451 -45.05 19.93 18.20
CA GLY A 451 -44.31 21.14 17.84
C GLY A 451 -43.45 21.63 19.01
N GLY A 452 -42.33 22.30 18.72
CA GLY A 452 -41.60 23.06 19.73
C GLY A 452 -42.28 24.40 20.00
N ASP A 453 -41.72 25.21 20.90
CA ASP A 453 -42.31 26.49 21.30
C ASP A 453 -42.55 27.42 20.10
N GLY A 454 -43.79 27.85 19.86
CA GLY A 454 -44.19 28.60 18.67
C GLY A 454 -44.44 27.78 17.39
N GLY A 455 -44.15 26.48 17.41
CA GLY A 455 -44.35 25.55 16.30
C GLY A 455 -45.65 24.75 16.37
N ASN A 456 -46.21 24.40 15.21
CA ASN A 456 -47.42 23.58 15.12
C ASN A 456 -47.12 22.10 15.37
N GLY A 457 -48.10 21.36 15.88
CA GLY A 457 -48.04 19.90 15.96
C GLY A 457 -48.04 19.24 14.58
N GLY A 458 -47.38 18.10 14.45
CA GLY A 458 -47.35 17.30 13.23
C GLY A 458 -48.69 16.64 12.94
N SER A 459 -49.02 16.44 11.65
CA SER A 459 -50.29 15.81 11.26
C SER A 459 -50.19 14.29 11.19
N SER A 460 -51.30 13.58 11.39
CA SER A 460 -51.40 12.13 11.21
C SER A 460 -52.38 11.77 10.11
N HIS A 461 -51.93 11.07 9.07
CA HIS A 461 -52.77 10.52 8.01
C HIS A 461 -52.93 9.01 8.21
N GLY A 462 -54.10 8.56 8.68
CA GLY A 462 -54.38 7.16 9.03
C GLY A 462 -54.90 7.00 10.47
N SER A 463 -54.55 5.92 11.18
CA SER A 463 -55.03 5.73 12.56
C SER A 463 -54.02 6.31 13.57
N GLY A 464 -54.29 7.52 14.05
CA GLY A 464 -53.47 8.20 15.04
C GLY A 464 -54.01 9.59 15.32
N ASN A 465 -53.47 10.21 16.36
CA ASN A 465 -53.80 11.60 16.70
C ASN A 465 -52.75 12.54 16.10
N GLY A 466 -53.17 13.73 15.68
CA GLY A 466 -52.24 14.83 15.44
C GLY A 466 -51.41 15.15 16.68
N GLY A 467 -50.22 15.69 16.48
CA GLY A 467 -49.34 16.09 17.56
C GLY A 467 -49.83 17.34 18.28
N ALA A 468 -49.42 17.54 19.53
CA ALA A 468 -49.66 18.79 20.24
C ALA A 468 -48.85 19.93 19.58
N GLY A 469 -49.43 21.13 19.49
CA GLY A 469 -48.65 22.34 19.20
C GLY A 469 -47.83 22.74 20.43
N GLY A 470 -46.71 23.43 20.22
CA GLY A 470 -45.99 24.06 21.32
C GLY A 470 -46.65 25.37 21.75
N ASP A 471 -46.01 26.11 22.65
CA ASP A 471 -46.56 27.35 23.19
C ASP A 471 -46.79 28.38 22.06
N GLY A 472 -48.06 28.69 21.76
CA GLY A 472 -48.46 29.58 20.67
C GLY A 472 -48.63 28.93 19.30
N GLY A 473 -48.35 27.64 19.15
CA GLY A 473 -48.59 26.85 17.94
C GLY A 473 -49.94 26.12 17.96
N ASN A 474 -50.44 25.79 16.77
CA ASN A 474 -51.66 24.99 16.62
C ASN A 474 -51.37 23.49 16.77
N GLY A 475 -52.34 22.73 17.28
CA GLY A 475 -52.29 21.26 17.21
C GLY A 475 -52.29 20.74 15.77
N GLY A 476 -51.72 19.56 15.56
CA GLY A 476 -51.72 18.87 14.28
C GLY A 476 -53.08 18.25 13.96
N ASN A 477 -53.36 18.06 12.67
CA ASN A 477 -54.63 17.48 12.22
C ASN A 477 -54.53 15.95 12.10
N SER A 478 -55.67 15.27 12.30
CA SER A 478 -55.86 13.85 12.01
C SER A 478 -56.78 13.70 10.81
N TYR A 479 -56.35 12.93 9.80
CA TYR A 479 -57.08 12.69 8.55
C TYR A 479 -57.31 11.22 8.26
#